data_AF-A0A382UMM3-F1
#
_entry.id   AF-A0A382UMM3-F1
#
_cell.length_a   1.000
_cell.length_b   1.000
_cell.length_c   1.000
_cell.angle_alpha   90.00
_cell.angle_beta   90.00
_cell.angle_gamma   90.00
#
_symmetry.space_group_name_H-M   'P 1'
#
loop_
_entity.id
_entity.type
_entity.pdbx_description
1 polymer ?
#
loop_
_entity_poly.entity_id
_entity_poly.type
_entity_poly.pdbx_seq_one_letter_code
_entity_poly.pdbx_strand_id
1 'polypeptide(L)'
;MKSLRKALILPLFAGFLFALHGKIVFFDGTYVVGKVTKVDESTVYIVPMGLDTPEGVLVGNIDSLRMENGMVPVINSAVKYFYQNGEFLANDDDWMDEYDDFKYDDYTTLQEEYKYEESKKTHSQYFSVIAYGGLPIPMASLKDSLGQLKLDFNLGVGFQTPYFQLGAVDIAPGFKLMTYGFKSPDLGEISAIQAAGTMSFDFKPILYFLPEAVHFCIDFGLNY
;
A
#
# COMPACT_ATOMS: atom_id res chain seq x y z
N MET A 1 -21.88 42.19 1.06
CA MET A 1 -21.70 41.28 2.21
C MET A 1 -20.92 40.05 1.74
N LYS A 2 -19.62 40.00 2.06
CA LYS A 2 -18.71 38.87 1.80
C LYS A 2 -18.61 38.06 3.09
N SER A 3 -19.20 36.86 3.18
CA SER A 3 -18.80 35.84 4.15
C SER A 3 -19.58 34.54 3.95
N LEU A 4 -18.92 33.40 4.23
CA LEU A 4 -19.44 32.02 4.26
C LEU A 4 -19.60 31.28 2.92
N ARG A 5 -18.50 31.16 2.16
CA ARG A 5 -18.27 30.01 1.26
C ARG A 5 -16.84 29.48 1.37
N LYS A 6 -16.39 29.26 2.61
CA LYS A 6 -15.28 28.35 2.91
C LYS A 6 -15.89 27.21 3.71
N ALA A 7 -16.50 26.27 3.00
CA ALA A 7 -16.89 25.01 3.60
C ALA A 7 -15.59 24.31 4.02
N LEU A 8 -15.48 24.15 5.33
CA LEU A 8 -14.50 23.40 6.08
C LEU A 8 -14.19 22.07 5.38
N ILE A 9 -13.07 21.98 4.67
CA ILE A 9 -12.49 20.69 4.30
C ILE A 9 -11.95 20.11 5.61
N LEU A 10 -12.69 19.14 6.14
CA LEU A 10 -12.32 18.34 7.28
C LEU A 10 -10.89 17.77 7.06
N PRO A 11 -9.95 17.88 8.01
CA PRO A 11 -8.69 17.15 7.88
C PRO A 11 -8.99 15.67 8.15
N LEU A 12 -9.23 14.89 7.10
CA LEU A 12 -9.35 13.43 7.18
C LEU A 12 -7.96 12.76 7.19
N PHE A 13 -7.04 13.35 7.96
CA PHE A 13 -5.70 12.83 8.25
C PHE A 13 -5.44 12.97 9.74
N ALA A 14 -6.36 12.48 10.56
CA ALA A 14 -5.99 12.09 11.91
C ALA A 14 -5.17 10.80 11.77
N GLY A 15 -3.84 10.95 11.77
CA GLY A 15 -2.90 9.83 11.79
C GLY A 15 -3.23 8.95 12.99
N PHE A 16 -3.80 7.78 12.72
CA PHE A 16 -3.89 6.76 13.73
C PHE A 16 -2.47 6.26 14.01
N LEU A 17 -1.93 6.63 15.17
CA LEU A 17 -0.71 6.06 15.74
C LEU A 17 -0.98 4.60 16.12
N PHE A 18 -1.14 3.74 15.12
CA PHE A 18 -1.20 2.31 15.35
C PHE A 18 0.21 1.84 15.67
N ALA A 19 0.36 1.23 16.84
CA ALA A 19 1.58 0.53 17.13
C ALA A 19 1.66 -0.71 16.23
N LEU A 20 2.79 -0.83 15.54
CA LEU A 20 2.99 -1.86 14.53
C LEU A 20 3.34 -3.18 15.21
N HIS A 21 2.71 -4.26 14.77
CA HIS A 21 3.13 -5.59 15.20
C HIS A 21 4.43 -5.95 14.48
N GLY A 22 5.30 -6.67 15.17
CA GLY A 22 6.55 -7.19 14.64
C GLY A 22 6.75 -8.64 15.06
N LYS A 23 7.48 -9.36 14.22
CA LYS A 23 7.98 -10.71 14.49
C LYS A 23 9.48 -10.64 14.66
N ILE A 24 9.96 -10.92 15.87
CA ILE A 24 11.36 -11.14 16.17
C ILE A 24 11.67 -12.62 15.94
N VAL A 25 12.73 -12.90 15.20
CA VAL A 25 13.32 -14.23 15.03
C VAL A 25 14.70 -14.20 15.67
N PHE A 26 14.97 -15.19 16.52
CA PHE A 26 16.25 -15.37 17.19
C PHE A 26 17.14 -16.33 16.40
N PHE A 27 18.45 -16.31 16.65
CA PHE A 27 19.40 -17.22 16.00
C PHE A 27 19.15 -18.71 16.30
N ASP A 28 18.45 -19.02 17.39
CA ASP A 28 18.04 -20.39 17.72
C ASP A 28 16.77 -20.84 16.97
N GLY A 29 16.23 -19.99 16.09
CA GLY A 29 15.02 -20.25 15.30
C GLY A 29 13.71 -20.04 16.07
N THR A 30 13.76 -19.68 17.35
CA THR A 30 12.57 -19.27 18.10
C THR A 30 12.09 -17.90 17.62
N TYR A 31 10.82 -17.59 17.87
CA TYR A 31 10.25 -16.31 17.46
C TYR A 31 9.25 -15.78 18.47
N VAL A 32 9.19 -14.46 18.56
CA VAL A 32 8.22 -13.72 19.37
C VAL A 32 7.46 -12.77 18.46
N VAL A 33 6.13 -12.81 18.54
CA VAL A 33 5.23 -11.91 17.82
C VAL A 33 4.56 -11.01 18.83
N GLY A 34 4.51 -9.71 18.53
CA GLY A 34 3.95 -8.74 19.45
C GLY A 34 3.98 -7.34 18.90
N LYS A 35 3.44 -6.40 19.68
CA LYS A 35 3.44 -4.99 19.35
C LYS A 35 4.81 -4.38 19.65
N VAL A 36 5.53 -3.93 18.64
CA VAL A 36 6.83 -3.27 18.84
C VAL A 36 6.56 -1.84 19.26
N THR A 37 7.14 -1.41 20.37
CA THR A 37 6.95 -0.06 20.92
C THR A 37 8.14 0.84 20.68
N LYS A 38 9.35 0.26 20.68
CA LYS A 38 10.60 1.00 20.49
C LYS A 38 11.71 0.09 19.96
N VAL A 39 12.56 0.59 19.07
CA VAL A 39 13.82 -0.05 18.66
C VAL A 39 14.94 0.94 18.90
N ASP A 40 15.84 0.60 19.83
CA ASP A 40 17.09 1.31 20.13
C ASP A 40 18.29 0.51 19.55
N GLU A 41 19.49 1.09 19.61
CA GLU A 41 20.75 0.49 19.12
C GLU A 41 21.02 -0.91 19.70
N SER A 42 20.66 -1.13 20.97
CA SER A 42 20.99 -2.35 21.71
C SER A 42 19.78 -3.18 22.12
N THR A 43 18.58 -2.60 22.09
CA THR A 43 17.38 -3.24 22.66
C THR A 43 16.14 -2.94 21.83
N VAL A 44 15.36 -3.99 21.55
CA VAL A 44 14.01 -3.93 20.98
C VAL A 44 12.99 -4.11 22.08
N TYR A 45 12.06 -3.17 22.21
CA TYR A 45 10.94 -3.27 23.14
C TYR A 45 9.70 -3.77 22.39
N ILE A 46 9.20 -4.92 22.83
CA ILE A 46 8.03 -5.59 22.26
C ILE A 46 7.06 -5.98 23.36
N VAL A 47 5.76 -5.83 23.13
CA VAL A 47 4.71 -6.38 23.98
C VAL A 47 4.25 -7.68 23.33
N PRO A 48 4.67 -8.87 23.83
CA PRO A 48 4.31 -10.14 23.22
C PRO A 48 2.80 -10.37 23.22
N MET A 49 2.30 -11.11 22.24
CA MET A 49 0.90 -11.51 22.19
C MET A 49 0.51 -12.28 23.46
N GLY A 50 -0.45 -11.75 24.22
CA GLY A 50 -0.93 -12.35 25.47
C GLY A 50 -0.29 -11.80 26.75
N LEU A 51 0.60 -10.80 26.64
CA LEU A 51 1.14 -10.04 27.77
C LEU A 51 0.74 -8.56 27.64
N ASP A 52 0.60 -7.89 28.79
CA ASP A 52 0.22 -6.47 28.85
C ASP A 52 1.42 -5.54 29.09
N THR A 53 2.62 -6.10 29.24
CA THR A 53 3.85 -5.37 29.56
C THR A 53 4.90 -5.50 28.45
N PRO A 54 5.63 -4.41 28.14
CA PRO A 54 6.73 -4.48 27.18
C PRO A 54 7.92 -5.24 27.77
N GLU A 55 8.51 -6.12 26.95
CA GLU A 55 9.74 -6.85 27.20
C GLU A 55 10.86 -6.28 26.32
N GLY A 56 12.03 -6.10 26.92
CA GLY A 56 13.24 -5.67 26.22
C GLY A 56 14.04 -6.87 25.73
N VAL A 57 14.15 -7.02 24.41
CA VAL A 57 14.94 -8.06 23.75
C VAL A 57 16.25 -7.44 23.27
N LEU A 58 17.38 -8.02 23.65
CA LEU A 58 18.69 -7.55 23.21
C LEU A 58 18.87 -7.79 21.71
N VAL A 59 19.23 -6.74 20.98
CA VAL A 59 19.48 -6.76 19.53
C VAL A 59 20.51 -7.83 19.17
N GLY A 60 21.54 -8.02 19.98
CA GLY A 60 22.59 -9.02 19.76
C GLY A 60 22.12 -10.48 19.67
N ASN A 61 20.90 -10.77 20.12
CA ASN A 61 20.30 -12.11 20.05
C ASN A 61 19.30 -12.25 18.89
N ILE A 62 19.03 -11.17 18.16
CA ILE A 62 18.00 -11.10 17.12
C ILE A 62 18.65 -11.37 15.76
N ASP A 63 18.20 -12.45 15.11
CA ASP A 63 18.52 -12.72 13.71
C ASP A 63 17.76 -11.77 12.79
N SER A 64 16.45 -11.59 13.00
CA SER A 64 15.69 -10.58 12.26
C SER A 64 14.47 -10.07 13.03
N LEU A 65 14.18 -8.78 12.87
CA LEU A 65 12.91 -8.17 13.28
C LEU A 65 12.19 -7.68 12.04
N ARG A 66 11.01 -8.25 11.76
CA ARG A 66 10.15 -7.86 10.64
C ARG A 66 8.87 -7.22 11.17
N MET A 67 8.58 -6.01 10.72
CA MET A 67 7.38 -5.26 11.08
C MET A 67 6.24 -5.59 10.11
N GLU A 68 4.99 -5.42 10.55
CA GLU A 68 3.77 -5.67 9.77
C GLU A 68 3.70 -4.83 8.49
N ASN A 69 4.27 -3.62 8.50
CA ASN A 69 4.38 -2.75 7.33
C ASN A 69 5.53 -3.13 6.38
N GLY A 70 6.18 -4.27 6.57
CA GLY A 70 7.27 -4.76 5.73
C GLY A 70 8.66 -4.22 6.06
N MET A 71 8.77 -3.25 6.99
CA MET A 71 10.07 -2.70 7.41
C MET A 71 10.86 -3.73 8.22
N VAL A 72 12.19 -3.77 8.03
CA VAL A 72 13.11 -4.65 8.74
C VAL A 72 14.08 -3.81 9.57
N PRO A 73 13.67 -3.36 10.77
CA PRO A 73 14.50 -2.50 11.62
C PRO A 73 15.74 -3.19 12.20
N VAL A 74 15.75 -4.53 12.34
CA VAL A 74 16.93 -5.29 12.82
C VAL A 74 17.19 -6.48 11.92
N ILE A 75 18.44 -6.66 11.51
CA ILE A 75 18.91 -7.83 10.77
C ILE A 75 20.31 -8.22 11.23
N ASN A 76 20.53 -9.51 11.49
CA ASN A 76 21.79 -10.09 11.93
C ASN A 76 22.45 -9.27 13.06
N SER A 77 21.71 -9.02 14.14
CA SER A 77 22.16 -8.20 15.28
C SER A 77 22.51 -6.73 14.98
N ALA A 78 22.17 -6.21 13.79
CA ALA A 78 22.40 -4.82 13.42
C ALA A 78 21.08 -4.06 13.28
N VAL A 79 20.98 -2.89 13.92
CA VAL A 79 19.83 -1.99 13.81
C VAL A 79 19.98 -1.16 12.53
N LYS A 80 19.04 -1.34 11.60
CA LYS A 80 18.93 -0.56 10.36
C LYS A 80 18.00 0.63 10.50
N TYR A 81 16.96 0.49 11.33
CA TYR A 81 16.02 1.56 11.60
C TYR A 81 15.70 1.62 13.09
N PHE A 82 15.86 2.80 13.68
CA PHE A 82 15.24 3.11 14.96
C PHE A 82 13.74 3.24 14.77
N TYR A 83 13.00 2.88 15.81
CA TYR A 83 11.55 3.00 15.81
C TYR A 83 11.11 3.59 17.14
N GLN A 84 10.36 4.68 17.11
CA GLN A 84 9.74 5.25 18.29
C GLN A 84 8.51 6.06 17.89
N ASN A 85 7.43 5.98 18.68
CA ASN A 85 6.22 6.76 18.48
C ASN A 85 5.59 6.65 17.07
N GLY A 86 5.78 5.51 16.39
CA GLY A 86 5.24 5.29 15.04
C GLY A 86 6.10 5.82 13.90
N GLU A 87 7.25 6.44 14.20
CA GLU A 87 8.19 6.94 13.21
C GLU A 87 9.40 6.00 13.11
N PHE A 88 9.88 5.80 11.88
CA PHE A 88 11.13 5.10 11.60
C PHE A 88 12.21 6.15 11.29
N LEU A 89 13.33 6.06 11.98
CA LEU A 89 14.52 6.84 11.67
C LEU A 89 15.57 5.86 11.15
N ALA A 90 16.10 6.12 9.96
CA ALA A 90 17.20 5.32 9.45
C ALA A 90 18.40 5.51 10.37
N ASN A 91 19.04 4.40 10.73
CA ASN A 91 20.28 4.41 11.47
C ASN A 91 21.42 4.65 10.47
N ASP A 92 21.43 5.84 9.87
CA ASP A 92 22.41 6.31 8.87
C ASP A 92 23.72 6.73 9.56
N ASP A 93 24.17 5.91 10.51
CA ASP A 93 25.43 6.09 11.22
C ASP A 93 26.59 5.62 10.32
N ASP A 94 26.81 6.40 9.26
CA ASP A 94 27.98 6.42 8.37
C ASP A 94 29.25 6.87 9.14
N TRP A 95 29.49 6.34 10.35
CA TRP A 95 30.70 6.59 11.13
C TRP A 95 31.67 5.40 11.17
N MET A 96 31.27 4.25 10.62
CA MET A 96 32.13 3.06 10.48
C MET A 96 32.61 2.81 9.04
N ASP A 97 32.01 3.45 8.04
CA ASP A 97 32.42 3.30 6.63
C ASP A 97 33.73 4.03 6.29
N GLU A 98 34.21 4.92 7.17
CA GLU A 98 35.46 5.69 6.96
C GLU A 98 36.73 4.98 7.50
N TYR A 99 36.60 3.80 8.12
CA TYR A 99 37.74 3.05 8.68
C TYR A 99 37.88 1.60 8.22
N ASP A 100 37.18 1.17 7.17
CA ASP A 100 37.30 -0.20 6.64
C ASP A 100 38.44 -0.38 5.61
N ASP A 101 39.55 0.34 5.81
CA ASP A 101 40.79 0.19 5.03
C ASP A 101 41.77 -0.83 5.68
N PHE A 102 41.28 -1.67 6.60
CA PHE A 102 42.01 -2.86 7.07
C PHE A 102 41.52 -4.10 6.33
N LYS A 103 42.13 -4.34 5.16
CA LYS A 103 42.00 -5.60 4.43
C LYS A 103 42.44 -6.77 5.30
N TYR A 104 41.48 -7.58 5.75
CA TYR A 104 41.73 -8.99 6.01
C TYR A 104 41.47 -9.75 4.71
N ASP A 105 42.52 -10.39 4.19
CA ASP A 105 42.39 -11.40 3.14
C ASP A 105 41.71 -12.63 3.75
N ASP A 106 40.39 -12.57 3.95
CA ASP A 106 39.61 -13.73 4.37
C ASP A 106 39.01 -14.40 3.14
N TYR A 107 39.44 -15.63 2.89
CA TYR A 107 39.09 -16.47 1.75
C TYR A 107 37.68 -17.07 1.89
N THR A 108 36.72 -16.32 2.41
CA THR A 108 35.31 -16.67 2.32
C THR A 108 34.70 -15.83 1.22
N THR A 109 34.49 -16.44 0.05
CA THR A 109 33.59 -15.93 -0.98
C THR A 109 32.24 -15.65 -0.32
N LEU A 110 32.02 -14.41 0.13
CA LEU A 110 30.69 -13.85 0.33
C LEU A 110 29.99 -14.05 -1.01
N GLN A 111 29.06 -15.00 -1.04
CA GLN A 111 28.10 -15.07 -2.13
C GLN A 111 27.51 -13.67 -2.22
N GLU A 112 27.78 -12.99 -3.33
CA GLU A 112 27.21 -11.68 -3.61
C GLU A 112 25.73 -11.75 -3.27
N GLU A 113 25.36 -10.96 -2.25
CA GLU A 113 23.99 -10.80 -1.82
C GLU A 113 23.17 -10.52 -3.08
N TYR A 114 22.18 -11.37 -3.37
CA TYR A 114 21.42 -11.34 -4.61
C TYR A 114 20.70 -9.99 -4.70
N LYS A 115 21.39 -8.96 -5.22
CA LYS A 115 20.81 -7.67 -5.53
C LYS A 115 19.78 -7.98 -6.59
N TYR A 116 18.51 -7.86 -6.22
CA TYR A 116 17.40 -7.96 -7.13
C TYR A 116 17.57 -6.84 -8.17
N GLU A 117 18.27 -7.14 -9.27
CA GLU A 117 18.33 -6.28 -10.44
C GLU A 117 16.99 -6.38 -11.16
N GLU A 118 15.94 -5.86 -10.54
CA GLU A 118 14.80 -5.43 -11.32
C GLU A 118 15.30 -4.26 -12.16
N SER A 119 15.57 -4.55 -13.44
CA SER A 119 15.88 -3.55 -14.45
C SER A 119 14.96 -2.36 -14.21
N LYS A 120 15.52 -1.22 -13.83
CA LYS A 120 14.77 -0.02 -13.45
C LYS A 120 13.85 0.34 -14.62
N LYS A 121 12.59 -0.13 -14.57
CA LYS A 121 11.64 0.04 -15.66
C LYS A 121 11.51 1.54 -15.90
N THR A 122 11.57 1.95 -17.16
CA THR A 122 11.43 3.37 -17.51
C THR A 122 10.09 3.86 -16.96
N HIS A 123 10.03 5.07 -16.38
CA HIS A 123 8.84 5.59 -15.67
C HIS A 123 7.51 5.41 -16.44
N SER A 124 7.58 5.38 -17.78
CA SER A 124 6.45 5.16 -18.69
C SER A 124 5.84 3.75 -18.66
N GLN A 125 6.58 2.72 -18.23
CA GLN A 125 6.14 1.32 -18.22
C GLN A 125 5.24 0.97 -17.03
N TYR A 126 5.02 1.90 -16.12
CA TYR A 126 4.18 1.70 -14.94
C TYR A 126 2.75 2.23 -15.11
N PHE A 127 2.47 2.95 -16.19
CA PHE A 127 1.13 3.41 -16.51
C PHE A 127 0.35 2.33 -17.26
N SER A 128 -0.93 2.18 -16.93
CA SER A 128 -1.81 1.22 -17.57
C SER A 128 -2.87 1.93 -18.40
N VAL A 129 -3.14 1.37 -19.58
CA VAL A 129 -4.25 1.76 -20.44
C VAL A 129 -5.27 0.63 -20.39
N ILE A 130 -6.51 0.97 -20.10
CA ILE A 130 -7.60 0.02 -19.90
C ILE A 130 -8.62 0.26 -21.00
N ALA A 131 -9.07 -0.79 -21.68
CA ALA A 131 -10.24 -0.76 -22.54
C ALA A 131 -11.29 -1.70 -21.96
N TYR A 132 -12.52 -1.23 -21.83
CA TYR A 132 -13.60 -2.00 -21.20
C TYR A 132 -14.92 -1.77 -21.92
N GLY A 133 -15.83 -2.74 -21.80
CA GLY A 133 -17.17 -2.65 -22.34
C GLY A 133 -18.14 -3.42 -21.46
N GLY A 134 -19.39 -2.97 -21.40
CA GLY A 134 -20.38 -3.61 -20.55
C GLY A 134 -21.80 -3.14 -20.80
N LEU A 135 -22.74 -4.00 -20.42
CA LEU A 135 -24.17 -3.68 -20.36
C LEU A 135 -24.50 -3.26 -18.92
N PRO A 136 -24.95 -2.02 -18.71
CA PRO A 136 -25.40 -1.61 -17.39
C PRO A 136 -26.70 -2.33 -17.01
N ILE A 137 -26.82 -2.69 -15.74
CA ILE A 137 -28.04 -3.30 -15.19
C ILE A 137 -28.82 -2.21 -14.47
N PRO A 138 -30.10 -1.97 -14.82
CA PRO A 138 -30.90 -0.92 -14.20
C PRO A 138 -31.16 -1.27 -12.73
N MET A 139 -30.58 -0.47 -11.83
CA MET A 139 -30.92 -0.47 -10.41
C MET A 139 -32.33 0.10 -10.21
N ALA A 140 -32.98 -0.22 -9.09
CA ALA A 140 -34.39 0.11 -8.85
C ALA A 140 -34.74 1.60 -9.06
N SER A 141 -33.78 2.52 -8.83
CA SER A 141 -33.95 3.96 -9.02
C SER A 141 -34.00 4.40 -10.49
N LEU A 142 -33.53 3.58 -11.42
CA LEU A 142 -33.54 3.84 -12.87
C LEU A 142 -34.64 3.06 -13.59
N LYS A 143 -35.37 2.17 -12.90
CA LYS A 143 -36.49 1.46 -13.51
C LYS A 143 -37.65 2.43 -13.72
N ASP A 144 -37.99 2.68 -14.97
CA ASP A 144 -39.25 3.29 -15.34
C ASP A 144 -40.41 2.43 -14.80
N SER A 145 -41.50 3.06 -14.36
CA SER A 145 -42.73 2.42 -13.90
C SER A 145 -43.33 1.46 -14.94
N LEU A 146 -43.01 1.67 -16.23
CA LEU A 146 -43.45 0.82 -17.34
C LEU A 146 -42.40 -0.22 -17.78
N GLY A 147 -41.20 -0.21 -17.18
CA GLY A 147 -40.12 -1.15 -17.51
C GLY A 147 -39.56 -1.00 -18.93
N GLN A 148 -39.81 0.13 -19.59
CA GLN A 148 -39.44 0.35 -20.99
C GLN A 148 -38.06 1.00 -21.18
N LEU A 149 -37.35 1.32 -20.09
CA LEU A 149 -35.98 1.81 -20.15
C LEU A 149 -35.08 0.77 -20.82
N LYS A 150 -34.45 1.15 -21.94
CA LYS A 150 -33.39 0.37 -22.57
C LYS A 150 -32.07 1.07 -22.37
N LEU A 151 -31.13 0.38 -21.74
CA LEU A 151 -29.76 0.87 -21.60
C LEU A 151 -28.92 0.31 -22.75
N ASP A 152 -28.08 1.16 -23.34
CA ASP A 152 -27.22 0.77 -24.44
C ASP A 152 -25.93 0.12 -23.92
N PHE A 153 -25.23 -0.55 -24.83
CA PHE A 153 -23.90 -1.09 -24.56
C PHE A 153 -22.92 0.07 -24.38
N ASN A 154 -22.17 0.05 -23.28
CA ASN A 154 -21.21 1.10 -22.96
C ASN A 154 -19.79 0.62 -23.26
N LEU A 155 -19.02 1.46 -23.94
CA LEU A 155 -17.60 1.27 -24.22
C LEU A 155 -16.81 2.33 -23.50
N GLY A 156 -15.66 1.96 -22.96
CA GLY A 156 -14.81 2.90 -22.24
C GLY A 156 -13.33 2.63 -22.42
N VAL A 157 -12.57 3.70 -22.22
CA VAL A 157 -11.12 3.69 -22.16
C VAL A 157 -10.69 4.35 -20.87
N GLY A 158 -9.58 3.91 -20.32
CA GLY A 158 -9.06 4.38 -19.05
C GLY A 158 -7.56 4.50 -19.09
N PHE A 159 -7.07 5.41 -18.27
CA PHE A 159 -5.68 5.57 -17.95
C PHE A 159 -5.53 5.45 -16.44
N GLN A 160 -4.59 4.66 -15.98
CA GLN A 160 -4.33 4.49 -14.56
C GLN A 160 -2.83 4.60 -14.29
N THR A 161 -2.54 5.33 -13.23
CA THR A 161 -1.18 5.54 -12.74
C THR A 161 -0.64 4.26 -12.10
N PRO A 162 0.68 4.18 -11.87
CA PRO A 162 1.27 3.08 -11.11
C PRO A 162 0.66 2.98 -9.72
N TYR A 163 0.58 1.76 -9.19
CA TYR A 163 0.32 1.59 -7.77
C TYR A 163 1.47 2.18 -6.96
N PHE A 164 1.13 3.03 -6.00
CA PHE A 164 2.07 3.48 -4.99
C PHE A 164 1.56 3.11 -3.61
N GLN A 165 2.50 2.74 -2.74
CA GLN A 165 2.22 2.21 -1.42
C GLN A 165 1.74 3.35 -0.51
N LEU A 166 0.57 3.19 0.10
CA LEU A 166 0.05 4.11 1.10
C LEU A 166 -0.31 3.32 2.37
N GLY A 167 0.70 3.10 3.21
CA GLY A 167 0.55 2.31 4.44
C GLY A 167 0.30 0.84 4.12
N ALA A 168 -0.86 0.31 4.53
CA ALA A 168 -1.21 -1.10 4.34
C ALA A 168 -1.94 -1.39 3.02
N VAL A 169 -2.16 -0.38 2.17
CA VAL A 169 -2.90 -0.52 0.92
C VAL A 169 -2.14 0.19 -0.19
N ASP A 170 -2.11 -0.42 -1.37
CA ASP A 170 -1.54 0.22 -2.56
C ASP A 170 -2.64 0.97 -3.29
N ILE A 171 -2.36 2.19 -3.71
CA ILE A 171 -3.36 3.02 -4.40
C ILE A 171 -2.89 3.43 -5.79
N ALA A 172 -3.81 3.43 -6.73
CA ALA A 172 -3.57 3.84 -8.11
C ALA A 172 -4.70 4.77 -8.59
N PRO A 173 -4.51 6.09 -8.56
CA PRO A 173 -5.43 7.01 -9.19
C PRO A 173 -5.42 6.84 -10.71
N GLY A 174 -6.54 7.15 -11.32
CA GLY A 174 -6.74 7.02 -12.76
C GLY A 174 -7.90 7.88 -13.25
N PHE A 175 -8.08 7.85 -14.54
CA PHE A 175 -9.14 8.55 -15.23
C PHE A 175 -9.76 7.62 -16.26
N LYS A 176 -11.09 7.58 -16.33
CA LYS A 176 -11.83 6.74 -17.27
C LYS A 176 -12.82 7.59 -18.05
N LEU A 177 -12.92 7.32 -19.34
CA LEU A 177 -13.97 7.81 -20.23
C LEU A 177 -14.84 6.63 -20.61
N MET A 178 -16.16 6.83 -20.64
CA MET A 178 -17.08 5.82 -21.14
C MET A 178 -18.23 6.46 -21.91
N THR A 179 -18.74 5.74 -22.90
CA THR A 179 -20.03 6.05 -23.48
C THR A 179 -21.12 5.69 -22.47
N TYR A 180 -22.17 6.50 -22.41
CA TYR A 180 -23.37 6.22 -21.65
C TYR A 180 -24.57 6.52 -22.53
N GLY A 181 -25.35 5.49 -22.85
CA GLY A 181 -26.54 5.61 -23.70
C GLY A 181 -27.77 4.98 -23.06
N PHE A 182 -28.92 5.64 -23.18
CA PHE A 182 -30.20 5.04 -22.82
C PHE A 182 -31.37 5.61 -23.62
N LYS A 183 -32.41 4.78 -23.76
CA LYS A 183 -33.67 5.13 -24.40
C LYS A 183 -34.79 5.01 -23.37
N SER A 184 -35.49 6.11 -23.15
CA SER A 184 -36.66 6.19 -22.28
C SER A 184 -37.85 6.76 -23.06
N PRO A 185 -39.08 6.29 -22.83
CA PRO A 185 -40.28 6.89 -23.40
C PRO A 185 -40.44 8.38 -23.08
N ASP A 186 -40.04 8.79 -21.87
CA ASP A 186 -40.25 10.15 -21.36
C ASP A 186 -39.10 11.11 -21.72
N LEU A 187 -37.87 10.59 -21.82
CA LEU A 187 -36.65 11.39 -22.03
C LEU A 187 -36.08 11.25 -23.44
N GLY A 188 -36.60 10.33 -24.25
CA GLY A 188 -36.09 10.03 -25.58
C GLY A 188 -34.80 9.20 -25.58
N GLU A 189 -34.03 9.33 -26.66
CA GLU A 189 -32.74 8.67 -26.84
C GLU A 189 -31.62 9.64 -26.45
N ILE A 190 -30.88 9.28 -25.40
CA ILE A 190 -29.78 10.10 -24.87
C ILE A 190 -28.49 9.30 -25.00
N SER A 191 -27.49 9.91 -25.63
CA SER A 191 -26.13 9.38 -25.77
C SER A 191 -25.14 10.43 -25.31
N ALA A 192 -24.27 10.05 -24.37
CA ALA A 192 -23.28 10.93 -23.77
C ALA A 192 -21.92 10.24 -23.64
N ILE A 193 -20.89 11.06 -23.45
CA ILE A 193 -19.58 10.62 -23.01
C ILE A 193 -19.45 11.07 -21.55
N GLN A 194 -19.20 10.12 -20.67
CA GLN A 194 -19.00 10.33 -19.26
C GLN A 194 -17.50 10.30 -18.93
N ALA A 195 -17.08 11.21 -18.06
CA ALA A 195 -15.74 11.25 -17.52
C ALA A 195 -15.77 10.88 -16.04
N ALA A 196 -14.85 10.02 -15.62
CA ALA A 196 -14.75 9.57 -14.25
C ALA A 196 -13.31 9.68 -13.74
N GLY A 197 -13.14 10.38 -12.62
CA GLY A 197 -11.94 10.24 -11.80
C GLY A 197 -12.05 8.94 -11.02
N THR A 198 -11.04 8.09 -11.10
CA THR A 198 -11.05 6.76 -10.47
C THR A 198 -9.85 6.56 -9.57
N MET A 199 -9.98 5.65 -8.62
CA MET A 199 -8.93 5.27 -7.70
C MET A 199 -9.09 3.78 -7.40
N SER A 200 -8.08 3.00 -7.73
CA SER A 200 -7.99 1.59 -7.36
C SER A 200 -7.23 1.46 -6.04
N PHE A 201 -7.70 0.59 -5.17
CA PHE A 201 -7.08 0.19 -3.92
C PHE A 201 -6.75 -1.30 -4.00
N ASP A 202 -5.47 -1.67 -3.97
CA ASP A 202 -5.00 -3.05 -3.96
C ASP A 202 -4.59 -3.44 -2.53
N PHE A 203 -5.19 -4.53 -2.04
CA PHE A 203 -4.99 -5.05 -0.69
C PHE A 203 -3.92 -6.13 -0.63
N LYS A 204 -3.12 -6.34 -1.69
CA LYS A 204 -1.99 -7.29 -1.69
C LYS A 204 -1.08 -7.19 -0.46
N PRO A 205 -0.73 -6.00 0.07
CA PRO A 205 0.10 -5.94 1.27
C PRO A 205 -0.57 -6.59 2.50
N ILE A 206 -1.90 -6.55 2.61
CA ILE A 206 -2.67 -7.17 3.70
C ILE A 206 -2.98 -8.64 3.39
N LEU A 207 -3.31 -8.94 2.14
CA LEU A 207 -3.75 -10.26 1.67
C LEU A 207 -2.61 -11.03 0.97
N TYR A 208 -1.39 -10.91 1.51
CA TYR A 208 -0.17 -11.51 0.94
C TYR A 208 -0.20 -13.04 0.85
N PHE A 209 -1.15 -13.68 1.53
CA PHE A 209 -1.36 -15.13 1.50
C PHE A 209 -2.09 -15.62 0.23
N LEU A 210 -2.65 -14.71 -0.57
CA LEU A 210 -3.21 -15.07 -1.87
C LEU A 210 -2.08 -15.43 -2.85
N PRO A 211 -2.31 -16.38 -3.79
CA PRO A 211 -1.35 -16.68 -4.85
C PRO A 211 -0.91 -15.40 -5.57
N GLU A 212 0.35 -15.34 -6.01
CA GLU A 212 0.92 -14.12 -6.63
C GLU A 212 0.13 -13.60 -7.84
N ALA A 213 -0.57 -14.48 -8.55
CA ALA A 213 -1.42 -14.14 -9.70
C ALA A 213 -2.81 -13.58 -9.30
N VAL A 214 -3.15 -13.57 -8.01
CA VAL A 214 -4.48 -13.19 -7.51
C VAL A 214 -4.33 -11.99 -6.57
N HIS A 215 -4.86 -10.85 -7.00
CA HIS A 215 -4.92 -9.64 -6.20
C HIS A 215 -6.38 -9.31 -5.92
N PHE A 216 -6.66 -8.89 -4.69
CA PHE A 216 -7.96 -8.35 -4.32
C PHE A 216 -7.89 -6.82 -4.36
N CYS A 217 -8.64 -6.23 -5.28
CA CYS A 217 -8.68 -4.79 -5.48
C CYS A 217 -10.12 -4.26 -5.33
N ILE A 218 -10.24 -3.04 -4.80
CA ILE A 218 -11.49 -2.28 -4.78
C ILE A 218 -11.29 -1.01 -5.60
N ASP A 219 -12.12 -0.83 -6.63
CA ASP A 219 -12.13 0.36 -7.47
C ASP A 219 -13.23 1.32 -7.05
N PHE A 220 -12.88 2.58 -6.82
CA PHE A 220 -13.82 3.68 -6.62
C PHE A 220 -13.73 4.68 -7.77
N GLY A 221 -14.87 5.26 -8.16
CA GLY A 221 -14.93 6.26 -9.20
C GLY A 221 -16.03 7.29 -8.94
N LEU A 222 -15.70 8.55 -9.15
CA LEU A 222 -16.66 9.66 -9.19
C LEU A 222 -16.80 10.11 -10.63
N ASN A 223 -18.02 10.08 -11.14
CA ASN A 223 -18.35 10.42 -12.52
C ASN A 223 -19.11 11.75 -12.61
N TYR A 224 -18.90 12.46 -13.72
CA TYR A 224 -19.65 13.65 -14.12
C TYR A 224 -20.03 13.54 -15.60
#